data_AF-A0A1M5LLB6-F1
#
_entry.id   AF-A0A1M5LLB6-F1
#
_cell.length_a   1.000
_cell.length_b   1.000
_cell.length_c   1.000
_cell.angle_alpha   90.00
_cell.angle_beta   90.00
_cell.angle_gamma   90.00
#
_symmetry.space_group_name_H-M   'P 1'
#
loop_
_entity.id
_entity.type
_entity.pdbx_description
1 polymer ?
#
loop_
_entity_poly.entity_id
_entity_poly.type
_entity_poly.pdbx_seq_one_letter_code
_entity_poly.pdbx_strand_id
1 'polypeptide(L)'
;MKLLKKIHIIGYTKENIDTIEGLKYAENLEEIRVSFINFKSYAGLENLKKLVILEVIESQLNDLQPISNLKNLRYLEYLHIYDNKVKDIEPLKNLVKLRGFKNQSPVMLVGNQITDGQKKLIRSKKIESICKIGGKGNEDSFSQIKKLIK
;
A
#
# COMPACT_ATOMS: atom_id res chain seq x y z
N MET A 1 -4.42 -9.96 -30.91
CA MET A 1 -5.21 -9.26 -29.88
C MET A 1 -4.28 -8.95 -28.70
N LYS A 2 -4.05 -7.68 -28.34
CA LYS A 2 -3.22 -7.36 -27.16
C LYS A 2 -4.03 -7.61 -25.89
N LEU A 3 -3.53 -8.49 -25.02
CA LEU A 3 -4.16 -8.75 -23.72
C LEU A 3 -3.93 -7.55 -22.81
N LEU A 4 -4.98 -7.10 -22.11
CA LEU A 4 -4.90 -5.96 -21.20
C LEU A 4 -4.07 -6.35 -19.97
N LYS A 5 -2.94 -5.66 -19.76
CA LYS A 5 -2.02 -5.88 -18.64
C LYS A 5 -2.11 -4.82 -17.56
N LYS A 6 -2.58 -3.62 -17.92
CA LYS A 6 -2.62 -2.46 -17.03
C LYS A 6 -3.94 -1.74 -17.21
N ILE A 7 -4.51 -1.28 -16.11
CA ILE A 7 -5.71 -0.45 -16.14
C ILE A 7 -5.60 0.68 -15.12
N HIS A 8 -6.12 1.85 -15.50
CA HIS A 8 -6.29 2.99 -14.61
C HIS A 8 -7.76 3.37 -14.59
N ILE A 9 -8.37 3.30 -13.41
CA ILE A 9 -9.76 3.69 -13.17
C ILE A 9 -9.72 5.02 -12.42
N ILE A 10 -10.32 6.06 -13.00
CA ILE A 10 -10.28 7.43 -12.49
C ILE A 10 -11.71 7.93 -12.31
N GLY A 11 -12.05 8.36 -11.10
CA GLY A 11 -13.26 9.13 -10.83
C GLY A 11 -13.04 10.59 -11.21
N TYR A 12 -14.06 11.24 -11.77
CA TYR A 12 -14.00 12.68 -12.05
C TYR A 12 -14.08 13.50 -10.76
N THR A 13 -14.74 12.94 -9.75
CA THR A 13 -14.77 13.44 -8.38
C THR A 13 -14.48 12.30 -7.41
N LYS A 14 -14.43 12.57 -6.11
CA LYS A 14 -14.30 11.51 -5.10
C LYS A 14 -15.60 10.71 -5.04
N GLU A 15 -15.59 9.53 -5.63
CA GLU A 15 -16.76 8.66 -5.77
C GLU A 15 -16.65 7.46 -4.82
N ASN A 16 -17.80 6.99 -4.31
CA ASN A 16 -17.88 5.72 -3.59
C ASN A 16 -18.58 4.71 -4.49
N ILE A 17 -17.87 3.64 -4.85
CA ILE A 17 -18.40 2.57 -5.71
C ILE A 17 -18.48 1.29 -4.88
N ASP A 18 -19.55 0.51 -5.08
CA ASP A 18 -19.77 -0.68 -4.27
C ASP A 18 -18.71 -1.76 -4.52
N THR A 19 -18.35 -2.03 -5.78
CA THR A 19 -17.44 -3.12 -6.13
C THR A 19 -16.69 -2.91 -7.44
N ILE A 20 -15.52 -3.56 -7.55
CA ILE A 20 -14.69 -3.66 -8.76
C ILE A 20 -14.84 -5.03 -9.47
N GLU A 21 -15.88 -5.80 -9.14
CA GLU A 21 -16.07 -7.18 -9.57
C GLU A 21 -15.97 -7.41 -11.09
N GLY A 22 -16.33 -6.40 -11.90
CA GLY A 22 -16.23 -6.48 -13.36
C GLY A 22 -14.82 -6.84 -13.88
N LEU A 23 -13.76 -6.60 -13.09
CA LEU A 23 -12.39 -6.97 -13.46
C LEU A 23 -12.07 -8.46 -13.33
N LYS A 24 -12.95 -9.29 -12.75
CA LYS A 24 -12.67 -10.71 -12.49
C LYS A 24 -12.26 -11.53 -13.74
N TYR A 25 -12.67 -11.09 -14.93
CA TYR A 25 -12.36 -11.75 -16.20
C TYR A 25 -11.04 -11.26 -16.84
N ALA A 26 -10.43 -10.22 -16.30
CA ALA A 26 -9.21 -9.61 -16.85
C ALA A 26 -7.95 -10.32 -16.31
N GLU A 27 -7.87 -11.64 -16.47
CA GLU A 27 -6.85 -12.52 -15.85
C GLU A 27 -5.39 -12.18 -16.20
N ASN A 28 -5.18 -11.34 -17.21
CA ASN A 28 -3.86 -10.88 -17.65
C ASN A 28 -3.41 -9.56 -17.01
N LEU A 29 -4.24 -8.94 -16.16
CA LEU A 29 -3.87 -7.72 -15.44
C LEU A 29 -2.71 -8.00 -14.48
N GLU A 30 -1.68 -7.17 -14.64
CA GLU A 30 -0.47 -7.10 -13.82
C GLU A 30 -0.50 -5.86 -12.91
N GLU A 31 -1.23 -4.82 -13.31
CA GLU A 31 -1.27 -3.53 -12.62
C GLU A 31 -2.67 -2.91 -12.66
N ILE A 32 -3.18 -2.53 -11.49
CA ILE A 32 -4.42 -1.76 -11.32
C ILE A 32 -4.10 -0.46 -10.60
N ARG A 33 -4.43 0.67 -11.22
CA ARG A 33 -4.46 1.98 -10.60
C ARG A 33 -5.89 2.44 -10.41
N VAL A 34 -6.20 2.96 -9.24
CA VAL A 34 -7.48 3.58 -8.88
C VAL A 34 -7.19 4.98 -8.36
N SER A 35 -7.88 5.98 -8.90
CA SER A 35 -7.76 7.36 -8.44
C SER A 35 -9.14 7.96 -8.19
N PHE A 36 -9.28 8.66 -7.07
CA PHE A 36 -10.53 9.33 -6.67
C PHE A 36 -11.75 8.40 -6.51
N ILE A 37 -11.54 7.09 -6.32
CA ILE A 37 -12.64 6.11 -6.15
C ILE A 37 -12.40 5.25 -4.93
N ASN A 38 -13.32 5.32 -3.97
CA ASN A 38 -13.37 4.42 -2.83
C ASN A 38 -14.23 3.20 -3.14
N PHE A 39 -13.62 2.02 -3.27
CA PHE A 39 -14.37 0.77 -3.39
C PHE A 39 -14.74 0.23 -2.01
N LYS A 40 -16.03 -0.02 -1.76
CA LYS A 40 -16.44 -0.72 -0.53
C LYS A 40 -15.96 -2.16 -0.51
N SER A 41 -15.87 -2.79 -1.68
CA SER A 41 -15.41 -4.16 -1.87
C SER A 41 -14.41 -4.26 -3.03
N TYR A 42 -13.33 -5.00 -2.81
CA TYR A 42 -12.36 -5.38 -3.83
C TYR A 42 -12.61 -6.81 -4.36
N ALA A 43 -13.82 -7.34 -4.18
CA ALA A 43 -14.23 -8.62 -4.75
C ALA A 43 -14.01 -8.64 -6.27
N GLY A 44 -13.62 -9.81 -6.80
CA GLY A 44 -13.22 -10.02 -8.18
C GLY A 44 -11.71 -9.97 -8.40
N LEU A 45 -10.94 -9.30 -7.53
CA LEU A 45 -9.47 -9.26 -7.64
C LEU A 45 -8.81 -10.59 -7.25
N GLU A 46 -9.49 -11.46 -6.52
CA GLU A 46 -9.00 -12.78 -6.13
C GLU A 46 -8.74 -13.72 -7.32
N ASN A 47 -9.29 -13.42 -8.50
CA ASN A 47 -9.07 -14.20 -9.71
C ASN A 47 -7.84 -13.72 -10.51
N LEU A 48 -7.29 -12.54 -10.18
CA LEU A 48 -6.20 -11.91 -10.92
C LEU A 48 -4.83 -12.42 -10.46
N LYS A 49 -4.51 -13.67 -10.83
CA LYS A 49 -3.28 -14.36 -10.43
C LYS A 49 -1.98 -13.68 -10.88
N LYS A 50 -2.05 -12.78 -11.87
CA LYS A 50 -0.90 -12.03 -12.40
C LYS A 50 -0.78 -10.63 -11.80
N LEU A 51 -1.71 -10.20 -10.94
CA LEU A 51 -1.68 -8.86 -10.38
C LEU A 51 -0.48 -8.72 -9.42
N VAL A 52 0.43 -7.80 -9.76
CA VAL A 52 1.64 -7.52 -9.00
C VAL A 52 1.55 -6.17 -8.30
N ILE A 53 0.83 -5.22 -8.87
CA ILE A 53 0.72 -3.84 -8.38
C ILE A 53 -0.76 -3.46 -8.23
N LEU A 54 -1.12 -3.02 -7.03
CA LEU A 54 -2.38 -2.33 -6.74
C LEU A 54 -2.05 -0.95 -6.16
N GLU A 55 -2.51 0.08 -6.86
CA GLU A 55 -2.31 1.46 -6.46
C GLU A 55 -3.67 2.17 -6.33
N VAL A 56 -3.92 2.75 -5.17
CA VAL A 56 -5.15 3.46 -4.81
C VAL A 56 -4.75 4.85 -4.35
N ILE A 57 -5.10 5.89 -5.10
CA ILE A 57 -4.61 7.26 -4.90
C ILE A 57 -5.80 8.16 -4.60
N GLU A 58 -5.68 9.00 -3.56
CA GLU A 58 -6.65 10.08 -3.29
C GLU A 58 -8.12 9.60 -3.19
N SER A 59 -8.31 8.37 -2.74
CA SER A 59 -9.57 7.61 -2.85
C SER A 59 -10.30 7.48 -1.52
N GLN A 60 -9.88 8.19 -0.47
CA GLN A 60 -10.45 8.12 0.88
C GLN A 60 -10.47 6.73 1.55
N LEU A 61 -9.70 5.77 1.04
CA LEU A 61 -9.62 4.42 1.60
C LEU A 61 -9.22 4.50 3.08
N ASN A 62 -10.00 3.90 3.97
CA ASN A 62 -9.75 3.95 5.42
C ASN A 62 -9.67 2.56 6.06
N ASP A 63 -10.12 1.53 5.35
CA ASP A 63 -10.13 0.15 5.80
C ASP A 63 -9.50 -0.76 4.74
N LEU A 64 -8.60 -1.64 5.18
CA LEU A 64 -7.92 -2.63 4.34
C LEU A 64 -8.52 -4.03 4.46
N GLN A 65 -9.52 -4.25 5.32
CA GLN A 65 -10.24 -5.52 5.40
C GLN A 65 -10.77 -6.01 4.05
N PRO A 66 -11.26 -5.15 3.14
CA PRO A 66 -11.65 -5.60 1.80
C PRO A 66 -10.51 -6.22 0.99
N ILE A 67 -9.24 -5.87 1.27
CA ILE A 67 -8.04 -6.38 0.59
C ILE A 67 -7.49 -7.62 1.31
N SER A 68 -7.71 -7.76 2.62
CA SER A 68 -7.15 -8.85 3.46
C SER A 68 -7.59 -10.25 3.01
N ASN A 69 -8.78 -10.34 2.43
CA ASN A 69 -9.40 -11.60 2.01
C ASN A 69 -8.94 -12.09 0.63
N LEU A 70 -8.12 -11.30 -0.07
CA LEU A 70 -7.62 -11.64 -1.40
C LEU A 70 -6.43 -12.62 -1.29
N LYS A 71 -6.71 -13.83 -0.79
CA LYS A 71 -5.73 -14.91 -0.53
C LYS A 71 -4.89 -15.31 -1.74
N ASN A 72 -5.35 -14.97 -2.94
CA ASN A 72 -4.68 -15.22 -4.22
C ASN A 72 -3.78 -14.06 -4.69
N LEU A 73 -3.83 -12.90 -4.03
CA LEU A 73 -2.81 -11.83 -4.16
C LEU A 73 -1.49 -12.21 -3.50
N ARG A 74 -1.15 -13.51 -3.49
CA ARG A 74 0.21 -14.01 -3.20
C ARG A 74 1.25 -13.49 -4.18
N TYR A 75 0.86 -12.76 -5.22
CA TYR A 75 1.78 -12.14 -6.15
C TYR A 75 1.74 -10.61 -6.08
N LEU A 76 0.88 -10.03 -5.23
CA LEU A 76 0.90 -8.60 -4.99
C LEU A 76 2.20 -8.26 -4.28
N GLU A 77 3.12 -7.68 -5.03
CA GLU A 77 4.42 -7.26 -4.52
C GLU A 77 4.36 -5.82 -4.00
N TYR A 78 3.49 -4.98 -4.59
CA TYR A 78 3.39 -3.56 -4.27
C TYR A 78 1.94 -3.13 -4.03
N LEU A 79 1.68 -2.59 -2.84
CA LEU A 79 0.43 -1.91 -2.49
C LEU A 79 0.73 -0.44 -2.20
N HIS A 80 0.31 0.45 -3.08
CA HIS A 80 0.43 1.89 -2.91
C HIS A 80 -0.95 2.46 -2.59
N ILE A 81 -1.13 3.06 -1.43
CA ILE A 81 -2.42 3.65 -1.03
C ILE A 81 -2.26 5.14 -0.70
N TYR A 82 -1.53 5.88 -1.54
CA TYR A 82 -1.15 7.27 -1.29
C TYR A 82 -2.36 8.21 -1.11
N ASP A 83 -2.24 9.15 -0.18
CA ASP A 83 -3.26 10.16 0.15
C ASP A 83 -4.65 9.55 0.45
N ASN A 84 -4.64 8.47 1.23
CA ASN A 84 -5.81 7.85 1.82
C ASN A 84 -5.83 8.03 3.35
N LYS A 85 -6.81 7.42 4.02
CA LYS A 85 -7.08 7.57 5.46
C LYS A 85 -6.82 6.28 6.25
N VAL A 86 -6.09 5.31 5.67
CA VAL A 86 -5.78 4.03 6.31
C VAL A 86 -4.86 4.22 7.51
N LYS A 87 -5.31 3.75 8.68
CA LYS A 87 -4.55 3.79 9.94
C LYS A 87 -4.14 2.41 10.45
N ASP A 88 -4.95 1.40 10.14
CA ASP A 88 -4.70 0.02 10.54
C ASP A 88 -4.24 -0.81 9.32
N ILE A 89 -3.12 -1.50 9.50
CA ILE A 89 -2.50 -2.36 8.49
C ILE A 89 -2.50 -3.84 8.91
N GLU A 90 -3.02 -4.18 10.09
CA GLU A 90 -3.22 -5.57 10.51
C GLU A 90 -3.93 -6.43 9.45
N PRO A 91 -4.90 -5.91 8.67
CA PRO A 91 -5.54 -6.70 7.62
C PRO A 91 -4.57 -7.25 6.56
N LEU A 92 -3.38 -6.67 6.39
CA LEU A 92 -2.39 -7.14 5.40
C LEU A 92 -1.55 -8.34 5.87
N LYS A 93 -1.69 -8.80 7.13
CA LYS A 93 -0.83 -9.83 7.74
C LYS A 93 -0.72 -11.15 6.94
N ASN A 94 -1.71 -11.46 6.11
CA ASN A 94 -1.78 -12.68 5.31
C ASN A 94 -1.20 -12.54 3.89
N LEU A 95 -0.77 -11.34 3.47
CA LEU A 95 -0.16 -11.09 2.16
C LEU A 95 1.35 -11.42 2.20
N VAL A 96 1.67 -12.72 2.29
CA VAL A 96 3.03 -13.26 2.52
C VAL A 96 4.10 -12.89 1.47
N LYS A 97 3.70 -12.26 0.36
CA LYS A 97 4.58 -11.88 -0.76
C LYS A 97 4.61 -10.38 -1.02
N LEU A 98 3.92 -9.59 -0.20
CA LEU A 98 3.98 -8.13 -0.25
C LEU A 98 5.40 -7.67 0.09
N ARG A 99 6.09 -7.10 -0.90
CA ARG A 99 7.49 -6.64 -0.78
C ARG A 99 7.56 -5.16 -0.44
N GLY A 100 6.61 -4.37 -0.93
CA GLY A 100 6.50 -2.94 -0.71
C GLY A 100 5.08 -2.53 -0.38
N PHE A 101 4.91 -1.82 0.74
CA PHE A 101 3.66 -1.15 1.09
C PHE A 101 3.95 0.34 1.24
N LYS A 102 3.19 1.18 0.52
CA LYS A 102 3.38 2.62 0.47
C LYS A 102 2.03 3.30 0.71
N ASN A 103 1.68 3.49 1.98
CA ASN A 103 0.53 4.30 2.35
C ASN A 103 0.84 5.80 2.21
N GLN A 104 2.09 6.21 2.52
CA GLN A 104 2.56 7.59 2.37
C GLN A 104 4.09 7.59 2.13
N SER A 105 4.53 7.84 0.88
CA SER A 105 5.94 7.95 0.42
C SER A 105 6.88 6.79 0.83
N PRO A 106 8.10 6.61 0.26
CA PRO A 106 9.01 5.53 0.65
C PRO A 106 9.70 5.89 1.98
N VAL A 107 8.91 6.20 3.00
CA VAL A 107 9.40 6.56 4.33
C VAL A 107 9.16 5.35 5.20
N MET A 108 10.23 4.78 5.74
CA MET A 108 10.16 3.61 6.64
C MET A 108 9.32 3.91 7.91
N LEU A 109 9.14 5.19 8.25
CA LEU A 109 8.52 5.69 9.47
C LEU A 109 7.85 7.05 9.24
N VAL A 110 6.52 7.14 9.35
CA VAL A 110 5.78 8.41 9.32
C VAL A 110 5.17 8.64 10.70
N GLY A 111 5.60 9.71 11.37
CA GLY A 111 5.18 10.06 12.73
C GLY A 111 6.25 10.86 13.45
N ASN A 112 5.88 11.63 14.46
CA ASN A 112 6.84 12.48 15.18
C ASN A 112 7.87 11.63 15.96
N GLN A 113 7.51 10.45 16.48
CA GLN A 113 8.45 9.60 17.23
C GLN A 113 8.37 8.12 16.84
N ILE A 114 9.47 7.39 17.04
CA ILE A 114 9.55 5.94 16.83
C ILE A 114 9.23 5.17 18.12
N THR A 115 8.44 4.10 18.00
CA THR A 115 8.07 3.22 19.12
C THR A 115 9.21 2.31 19.53
N ASP A 116 9.15 1.69 20.71
CA ASP A 116 10.23 0.81 21.19
C ASP A 116 10.40 -0.45 20.34
N GLY A 117 9.31 -0.99 19.79
CA GLY A 117 9.36 -2.10 18.83
C GLY A 117 10.15 -1.72 17.57
N GLN A 118 9.96 -0.50 17.07
CA GLN A 118 10.71 0.04 15.93
C GLN A 118 12.19 0.26 16.29
N LYS A 119 12.51 0.77 17.48
CA LYS A 119 13.90 0.91 17.95
C LYS A 119 14.61 -0.45 17.99
N LYS A 120 13.94 -1.50 18.48
CA LYS A 120 14.49 -2.87 18.55
C LYS A 120 14.76 -3.43 17.15
N LEU A 121 13.83 -3.24 16.21
CA LEU A 121 13.99 -3.66 14.83
C LEU A 121 15.16 -2.94 14.15
N ILE A 122 15.26 -1.61 14.28
CA ILE A 122 16.34 -0.81 13.68
C ILE A 122 17.71 -1.30 14.16
N ARG A 123 17.86 -1.54 15.47
CA ARG A 123 19.12 -2.06 16.04
C ARG A 123 19.49 -3.47 15.55
N SER A 124 18.51 -4.25 15.08
CA SER A 124 18.75 -5.61 14.57
C SER A 124 19.21 -5.65 13.12
N LYS A 125 19.24 -4.51 12.41
CA LYS A 125 19.56 -4.43 10.99
C LYS A 125 20.89 -3.70 10.80
N LYS A 126 21.69 -4.16 9.83
CA LYS A 126 22.83 -3.39 9.32
C LYS A 126 22.28 -2.32 8.36
N ILE A 127 22.32 -1.06 8.79
CA ILE A 127 21.83 0.08 8.00
C ILE A 127 23.03 0.98 7.71
N GLU A 128 23.42 1.06 6.44
CA GLU A 128 24.64 1.77 6.02
C GLU A 128 24.40 3.27 5.79
N SER A 129 23.16 3.66 5.46
CA SER A 129 22.77 5.07 5.37
C SER A 129 21.27 5.25 5.57
N ILE A 130 20.88 6.49 5.93
CA ILE A 130 19.49 6.94 5.94
C ILE A 130 19.40 8.28 5.23
N CYS A 131 18.30 8.50 4.51
CA CYS A 131 18.00 9.75 3.84
C CYS A 131 16.70 10.34 4.40
N LYS A 132 16.69 11.63 4.73
CA LYS A 132 15.47 12.34 5.13
C LYS A 132 14.78 12.86 3.87
N ILE A 133 13.56 12.43 3.63
CA ILE A 133 12.71 12.96 2.56
C ILE A 133 11.58 13.78 3.19
N GLY A 134 11.47 15.07 2.87
CA GLY A 134 10.44 15.98 3.38
C GLY A 134 10.73 16.63 4.75
N GLY A 135 9.67 17.18 5.38
CA GLY A 135 9.63 17.83 6.70
C GLY A 135 8.20 18.24 7.11
N LYS A 136 7.99 18.75 8.33
CA LYS A 136 6.72 18.99 9.06
C LYS A 136 6.12 17.76 9.76
N GLY A 137 6.88 17.14 10.68
CA GLY A 137 6.35 16.14 11.63
C GLY A 137 7.05 14.79 11.62
N ASN A 138 8.26 14.71 11.05
CA ASN A 138 9.09 13.49 11.02
C ASN A 138 10.55 13.71 11.44
N GLU A 139 10.89 14.93 11.83
CA GLU A 139 12.24 15.38 12.16
C GLU A 139 12.79 14.67 13.41
N ASP A 140 11.93 14.48 14.41
CA ASP A 140 12.24 13.83 15.67
C ASP A 140 12.52 12.33 15.45
N SER A 141 11.63 11.62 14.73
CA SER A 141 11.84 10.24 14.32
C SER A 141 13.14 10.05 13.51
N PHE A 142 13.42 10.93 12.55
CA PHE A 142 14.66 10.86 11.76
C PHE A 142 15.89 11.00 12.64
N SER A 143 15.87 11.95 13.58
CA SER A 143 16.94 12.15 14.56
C SER A 143 17.12 10.95 15.48
N GLN A 144 16.03 10.28 15.87
CA GLN A 144 16.07 9.05 16.68
C GLN A 144 16.69 7.89 15.90
N ILE A 145 16.31 7.66 14.64
CA ILE A 145 16.91 6.60 13.80
C ILE A 145 18.40 6.86 13.59
N LYS A 146 18.81 8.10 13.30
CA LYS A 146 20.22 8.47 13.09
C LYS A 146 21.11 8.12 14.30
N LYS A 147 20.55 8.17 15.51
CA LYS A 147 21.27 7.79 16.74
C LYS A 147 21.36 6.27 16.95
N LEU A 148 20.46 5.50 16.34
CA LEU A 148 20.37 4.04 16.49
C LEU A 148 21.22 3.29 15.48
N ILE A 149 21.45 3.87 14.31
CA ILE A 149 22.35 3.34 13.29
C ILE A 149 23.77 3.85 13.64
N LYS A 150 24.53 3.05 14.36
CA LYS A 150 25.97 3.23 14.53
C LYS A 150 26.66 2.01 13.96
#